data_AF-A0A7S2B834-F1
#
_entry.id   AF-A0A7S2B834-F1
#
_cell.length_a   1.000
_cell.length_b   1.000
_cell.length_c   1.000
_cell.angle_alpha   90.00
_cell.angle_beta   90.00
_cell.angle_gamma   90.00
#
_symmetry.space_group_name_H-M   'P 1'
#
loop_
_entity.id
_entity.type
_entity.pdbx_description
1 polymer ?
#
loop_
_entity_poly.entity_id
_entity_poly.type
_entity_poly.pdbx_seq_one_letter_code
_entity_poly.pdbx_strand_id
1 'polypeptide(L)'
;DDEDEDDEDEEEEEDDDGEGEEEEEAVEEEAVVAAAPEAPPAPAVSAREVVEAPPEEKGPKSRLMIKQIVLENFKSYGYRKVIGPFHKSFSSIVGPNGSGKSNTIDALLFVFGKRAKKMRLNKVSELIHASGGLRNPPSAKVEVTFQDIVDTGDGPEDYSIVEGSELVVAREAFRNNQSKYYVDGKGSNFTEVTQLLRKRGVDLEHNRFLILQGEVEQISLMKPKAQSPHEDGLLEYLEDIIGSNRHVEPIEEAEKKVEELTEQRQERINRLRVAERERDGLDGPRREAEAWVGA
;
A
#
# COMPACT_ATOMS: atom_id res chain seq x y z
N ASP A 1 -12.23 40.52 45.69
CA ASP A 1 -10.96 39.99 46.23
C ASP A 1 -11.36 38.84 47.12
N ASP A 2 -11.52 37.72 46.42
CA ASP A 2 -12.02 36.44 46.88
C ASP A 2 -10.89 35.70 47.60
N GLU A 3 -11.14 35.24 48.82
CA GLU A 3 -10.31 34.27 49.54
C GLU A 3 -11.28 33.20 50.06
N ASP A 4 -11.52 32.18 49.22
CA ASP A 4 -12.14 30.92 49.61
C ASP A 4 -11.02 29.92 49.90
N GLU A 5 -10.80 29.61 51.18
CA GLU A 5 -10.09 28.43 51.67
C GLU A 5 -11.17 27.51 52.25
N ASP A 6 -11.47 26.39 51.58
CA ASP A 6 -12.23 25.28 52.15
C ASP A 6 -11.43 23.99 51.93
N ASP A 7 -11.12 23.35 53.05
CA ASP A 7 -10.37 22.11 53.23
C ASP A 7 -11.12 20.90 52.62
N GLU A 8 -10.42 20.09 51.82
CA GLU A 8 -10.87 18.77 51.36
C GLU A 8 -10.27 17.69 52.28
N ASP A 9 -11.04 17.19 53.25
CA ASP A 9 -10.71 16.02 54.06
C ASP A 9 -11.32 14.73 53.46
N GLU A 10 -10.40 13.84 53.10
CA GLU A 10 -10.39 12.37 53.00
C GLU A 10 -11.67 11.58 53.35
N GLU A 11 -12.19 10.82 52.37
CA GLU A 11 -13.00 9.62 52.60
C GLU A 11 -12.22 8.38 52.10
N GLU A 12 -11.64 7.63 53.05
CA GLU A 12 -11.14 6.27 52.86
C GLU A 12 -12.33 5.30 52.98
N GLU A 13 -12.68 4.58 51.91
CA GLU A 13 -13.61 3.45 52.00
C GLU A 13 -12.84 2.14 52.25
N GLU A 14 -13.05 1.58 53.44
CA GLU A 14 -12.66 0.24 53.86
C GLU A 14 -13.65 -0.78 53.28
N ASP A 15 -13.20 -1.63 52.36
CA ASP A 15 -13.98 -2.80 51.90
C ASP A 15 -13.84 -3.95 52.91
N ASP A 16 -14.96 -4.31 53.53
CA ASP A 16 -15.19 -5.36 54.54
C ASP A 16 -15.21 -6.77 53.91
N ASP A 17 -14.27 -7.61 54.35
CA ASP A 17 -14.15 -9.03 54.00
C ASP A 17 -15.25 -9.87 54.71
N GLY A 18 -16.35 -10.12 54.00
CA GLY A 18 -17.42 -11.03 54.41
C GLY A 18 -17.36 -12.38 53.69
N GLU A 19 -16.65 -13.35 54.26
CA GLU A 19 -16.70 -14.77 53.87
C GLU A 19 -18.10 -15.36 54.12
N GLY A 20 -18.78 -15.76 53.05
CA GLY A 20 -20.01 -16.56 53.08
C GLY A 20 -19.84 -17.81 52.22
N GLU A 21 -19.63 -18.96 52.88
CA GLU A 21 -19.59 -20.29 52.26
C GLU A 21 -21.00 -20.67 51.76
N GLU A 22 -21.20 -20.72 50.44
CA GLU A 22 -22.32 -21.42 49.82
C GLU A 22 -21.79 -22.70 49.14
N GLU A 23 -22.18 -23.85 49.69
CA GLU A 23 -21.93 -25.18 49.13
C GLU A 23 -22.73 -25.35 47.82
N GLU A 24 -22.07 -25.26 46.66
CA GLU A 24 -22.65 -25.70 45.39
C GLU A 24 -22.42 -27.21 45.21
N GLU A 25 -23.52 -27.98 45.22
CA GLU A 25 -23.54 -29.40 44.84
C GLU A 25 -22.98 -29.60 43.42
N ALA A 26 -21.90 -30.36 43.32
CA ALA A 26 -21.35 -30.83 42.06
C ALA A 26 -22.30 -31.84 41.39
N VAL A 27 -22.99 -31.40 40.34
CA VAL A 27 -23.66 -32.31 39.40
C VAL A 27 -22.64 -32.72 38.34
N GLU A 28 -22.15 -33.95 38.41
CA GLU A 28 -21.34 -34.56 37.36
C GLU A 28 -22.22 -34.76 36.10
N GLU A 29 -22.11 -33.87 35.11
CA GLU A 29 -22.58 -34.14 33.75
C GLU A 29 -21.62 -35.14 33.07
N GLU A 30 -22.07 -36.39 32.88
CA GLU A 30 -21.39 -37.31 31.97
C GLU A 30 -21.41 -36.73 30.54
N ALA A 31 -20.24 -36.31 30.07
CA ALA A 31 -20.02 -35.88 28.70
C ALA A 31 -20.24 -37.07 27.74
N VAL A 32 -21.41 -37.11 27.11
CA VAL A 32 -21.69 -38.03 26.00
C VAL A 32 -20.80 -37.62 24.83
N VAL A 33 -19.78 -38.43 24.54
CA VAL A 33 -18.86 -38.22 23.41
C VAL A 33 -19.61 -38.53 22.11
N ALA A 34 -20.40 -37.57 21.64
CA ALA A 34 -20.93 -37.59 20.29
C ALA A 34 -19.77 -37.35 19.32
N ALA A 35 -19.41 -38.37 18.54
CA ALA A 35 -18.42 -38.27 17.48
C ALA A 35 -18.78 -37.08 16.57
N ALA A 36 -17.90 -36.08 16.53
CA ALA A 36 -18.06 -34.92 15.66
C ALA A 36 -18.23 -35.39 14.21
N PRO A 37 -19.18 -34.81 13.43
CA PRO A 37 -19.20 -35.05 11.99
C PRO A 37 -17.84 -34.61 11.44
N GLU A 38 -17.18 -35.53 10.76
CA GLU A 38 -15.88 -35.32 10.11
C GLU A 38 -15.96 -34.01 9.34
N ALA A 39 -15.11 -33.04 9.72
CA ALA A 39 -15.05 -31.75 9.05
C ALA A 39 -14.85 -32.03 7.55
N PRO A 40 -15.59 -31.34 6.64
CA PRO A 40 -15.31 -31.45 5.23
C PRO A 40 -13.82 -31.17 5.05
N PRO A 41 -13.10 -31.95 4.21
CA PRO A 41 -11.66 -31.75 4.05
C PRO A 41 -11.45 -30.28 3.75
N ALA A 42 -10.62 -29.62 4.56
CA ALA A 42 -10.17 -28.27 4.30
C ALA A 42 -9.86 -28.19 2.80
N PRO A 43 -10.37 -27.17 2.06
CA PRO A 43 -10.09 -27.07 0.64
C PRO A 43 -8.60 -27.25 0.51
N ALA A 44 -8.19 -28.28 -0.24
CA ALA A 44 -6.80 -28.68 -0.34
C ALA A 44 -6.03 -27.37 -0.54
N VAL A 45 -5.30 -26.96 0.49
CA VAL A 45 -4.26 -25.96 0.36
C VAL A 45 -3.31 -26.66 -0.56
N SER A 46 -3.55 -26.46 -1.87
CA SER A 46 -2.66 -26.74 -2.97
C SER A 46 -1.32 -26.38 -2.38
N ALA A 47 -0.54 -27.40 -2.06
CA ALA A 47 0.76 -27.26 -1.41
C ALA A 47 1.37 -26.06 -2.09
N ARG A 48 1.53 -24.97 -1.32
CA ARG A 48 1.97 -23.68 -1.86
C ARG A 48 3.04 -24.05 -2.86
N GLU A 49 2.79 -23.79 -4.14
CA GLU A 49 3.91 -23.60 -5.04
C GLU A 49 4.67 -22.52 -4.31
N VAL A 50 5.75 -22.93 -3.65
CA VAL A 50 6.82 -22.05 -3.29
C VAL A 50 7.07 -21.40 -4.62
N VAL A 51 6.60 -20.17 -4.80
CA VAL A 51 6.87 -19.40 -5.99
C VAL A 51 8.36 -19.26 -5.89
N GLU A 52 9.05 -20.21 -6.52
CA GLU A 52 10.48 -20.27 -6.59
C GLU A 52 10.84 -18.90 -7.12
N ALA A 53 11.56 -18.13 -6.30
CA ALA A 53 12.01 -16.82 -6.69
C ALA A 53 12.56 -16.98 -8.12
N PRO A 54 12.04 -16.21 -9.10
CA PRO A 54 12.35 -16.46 -10.50
C PRO A 54 13.86 -16.65 -10.61
N PRO A 55 14.32 -17.73 -11.25
CA PRO A 55 15.72 -18.13 -11.20
C PRO A 55 16.55 -16.90 -11.46
N GLU A 56 17.41 -16.53 -10.51
CA GLU A 56 18.31 -15.40 -10.68
C GLU A 56 19.05 -15.65 -11.99
N GLU A 57 18.70 -14.87 -13.02
CA GLU A 57 19.34 -14.96 -14.32
C GLU A 57 20.83 -14.68 -14.07
N LYS A 58 21.64 -15.75 -14.06
CA LYS A 58 23.10 -15.73 -13.93
C LYS A 58 23.75 -15.20 -15.22
N GLY A 59 23.24 -14.09 -15.71
CA GLY A 59 23.84 -13.24 -16.72
C GLY A 59 24.02 -11.83 -16.15
N PRO A 60 24.84 -10.99 -16.78
CA PRO A 60 24.96 -9.61 -16.34
C PRO A 60 23.60 -8.92 -16.53
N LYS A 61 22.92 -8.65 -15.41
CA LYS A 61 21.58 -8.06 -15.40
C LYS A 61 21.65 -6.64 -15.93
N SER A 62 21.05 -6.39 -17.10
CA SER A 62 20.94 -5.04 -17.63
C SER A 62 20.08 -4.19 -16.69
N ARG A 63 20.51 -2.97 -16.38
CA ARG A 63 19.75 -2.01 -15.58
C ARG A 63 19.45 -0.75 -16.37
N LEU A 64 18.29 -0.15 -16.07
CA LEU A 64 17.88 1.11 -16.67
C LEU A 64 18.66 2.27 -16.06
N MET A 65 19.18 3.16 -16.92
CA MET A 65 19.88 4.37 -16.53
C MET A 65 19.27 5.57 -17.25
N ILE A 66 19.17 6.71 -16.58
CA ILE A 66 18.87 7.99 -17.23
C ILE A 66 20.15 8.47 -17.92
N LYS A 67 20.09 8.68 -19.24
CA LYS A 67 21.20 9.24 -20.04
C LYS A 67 21.25 10.76 -19.91
N GLN A 68 20.10 11.41 -20.11
CA GLN A 68 19.96 12.86 -20.08
C GLN A 68 18.49 13.27 -19.88
N ILE A 69 18.30 14.52 -19.48
CA ILE A 69 16.99 15.18 -19.39
C ILE A 69 17.03 16.42 -20.27
N VAL A 70 16.10 16.56 -21.19
CA VAL A 70 15.91 17.74 -22.02
C VAL A 70 14.69 18.49 -21.52
N LEU A 71 14.86 19.78 -21.21
CA LEU A 71 13.79 20.66 -20.75
C LEU A 71 13.60 21.78 -21.75
N GLU A 72 12.36 22.08 -22.07
CA GLU A 72 11.98 23.19 -22.93
C GLU A 72 10.92 24.03 -22.24
N ASN A 73 11.26 25.29 -21.96
CA ASN A 73 10.36 26.27 -21.34
C ASN A 73 9.76 25.78 -20.00
N PHE A 74 10.52 25.06 -19.19
CA PHE A 74 10.06 24.43 -17.96
C PHE A 74 10.53 25.18 -16.70
N LYS A 75 9.61 25.71 -15.89
CA LYS A 75 9.88 26.45 -14.64
C LYS A 75 10.95 27.54 -14.81
N SER A 76 12.15 27.36 -14.24
CA SER A 76 13.28 28.28 -14.36
C SER A 76 14.10 28.10 -15.64
N TYR A 77 13.87 27.01 -16.38
CA TYR A 77 14.59 26.68 -17.61
C TYR A 77 13.84 27.26 -18.82
N GLY A 78 14.21 28.47 -19.22
CA GLY A 78 13.76 29.06 -20.48
C GLY A 78 14.47 28.45 -21.69
N TYR A 79 13.76 28.35 -22.82
CA TYR A 79 14.23 27.70 -24.05
C TYR A 79 14.58 26.22 -23.83
N ARG A 80 15.23 25.61 -24.82
CA ARG A 80 15.74 24.24 -24.74
C ARG A 80 17.03 24.19 -23.92
N LYS A 81 17.05 23.35 -22.89
CA LYS A 81 18.18 23.07 -22.00
C LYS A 81 18.36 21.56 -21.89
N VAL A 82 19.62 21.11 -21.83
CA VAL A 82 19.96 19.69 -21.69
C VAL A 82 20.72 19.53 -20.38
N ILE A 83 20.28 18.59 -19.55
CA ILE A 83 20.92 18.18 -18.30
C ILE A 83 21.47 16.77 -18.51
N GLY A 84 22.78 16.64 -18.38
CA GLY A 84 23.51 15.39 -18.61
C GLY A 84 24.79 15.61 -19.42
N PRO A 85 25.47 14.53 -19.81
CA PRO A 85 25.12 13.14 -19.53
C PRO A 85 25.21 12.81 -18.04
N PHE A 86 24.29 11.99 -17.54
CA PHE A 86 24.37 11.47 -16.17
C PHE A 86 25.41 10.37 -16.09
N HIS A 87 26.02 10.21 -14.91
CA HIS A 87 26.96 9.14 -14.63
C HIS A 87 26.24 7.83 -14.33
N LYS A 88 26.86 6.68 -14.67
CA LYS A 88 26.23 5.35 -14.56
C LYS A 88 25.74 5.03 -13.15
N SER A 89 26.44 5.50 -12.12
CA SER A 89 26.19 5.12 -10.72
C SER A 89 25.58 6.28 -9.93
N PHE A 90 26.25 7.43 -9.90
CA PHE A 90 25.87 8.55 -9.05
C PHE A 90 26.16 9.89 -9.72
N SER A 91 25.22 10.82 -9.65
CA SER A 91 25.37 12.20 -10.13
C SER A 91 24.83 13.16 -9.08
N SER A 92 25.59 14.21 -8.77
CA SER A 92 25.16 15.25 -7.84
C SER A 92 24.81 16.54 -8.58
N ILE A 93 23.70 17.17 -8.20
CA ILE A 93 23.24 18.45 -8.75
C ILE A 93 23.58 19.54 -7.75
N VAL A 94 24.58 20.35 -8.08
CA VAL A 94 25.09 21.44 -7.22
C VAL A 94 24.82 22.82 -7.82
N GLY A 95 24.79 23.85 -6.98
CA GLY A 95 24.62 25.23 -7.41
C GLY A 95 24.05 26.15 -6.32
N PRO A 96 24.04 27.48 -6.55
CA PRO A 96 23.55 28.46 -5.58
C PRO A 96 22.08 28.28 -5.18
N ASN A 97 21.68 28.81 -4.02
CA ASN A 97 20.26 28.81 -3.62
C ASN A 97 19.43 29.61 -4.62
N GLY A 98 18.25 29.08 -4.97
CA GLY A 98 17.38 29.68 -5.99
C GLY A 98 17.78 29.42 -7.45
N SER A 99 18.86 28.69 -7.74
CA SER A 99 19.30 28.42 -9.12
C SER A 99 18.43 27.42 -9.90
N GLY A 100 17.36 26.90 -9.30
CA GLY A 100 16.45 25.94 -9.94
C GLY A 100 16.85 24.47 -9.82
N LYS A 101 17.80 24.11 -8.93
CA LYS A 101 18.22 22.69 -8.71
C LYS A 101 17.03 21.75 -8.47
N SER A 102 16.11 22.13 -7.58
CA SER A 102 14.92 21.34 -7.27
C SER A 102 13.96 21.23 -8.46
N ASN A 103 14.02 22.15 -9.43
CA ASN A 103 13.22 22.06 -10.65
C ASN A 103 13.68 20.91 -11.56
N THR A 104 14.90 20.39 -11.41
CA THR A 104 15.33 19.16 -12.11
C THR A 104 14.55 17.95 -11.59
N ILE A 105 14.37 17.85 -10.28
CA ILE A 105 13.53 16.79 -9.67
C ILE A 105 12.07 16.99 -10.06
N ASP A 106 11.57 18.24 -10.06
CA ASP A 106 10.21 18.53 -10.52
C ASP A 106 9.98 18.13 -11.98
N ALA A 107 11.00 18.22 -12.85
CA ALA A 107 10.91 17.77 -14.23
C ALA A 107 10.74 16.25 -14.32
N LEU A 108 11.46 15.49 -13.50
CA LEU A 108 11.28 14.04 -13.37
C LEU A 108 9.89 13.69 -12.83
N LEU A 109 9.44 14.35 -11.76
CA LEU A 109 8.09 14.16 -11.20
C LEU A 109 7.00 14.43 -12.24
N PHE A 110 7.20 15.44 -13.08
CA PHE A 110 6.28 15.77 -14.16
C PHE A 110 6.22 14.65 -15.20
N VAL A 111 7.36 14.13 -15.68
CA VAL A 111 7.38 13.03 -16.66
C VAL A 111 6.85 11.73 -16.05
N PHE A 112 7.08 11.47 -14.77
CA PHE A 112 6.55 10.30 -14.06
C PHE A 112 5.08 10.42 -13.62
N GLY A 113 4.36 11.45 -14.08
CA GLY A 113 2.91 11.54 -13.88
C GLY A 113 2.46 12.01 -12.51
N LYS A 114 3.34 12.58 -11.68
CA LYS A 114 2.93 13.08 -10.37
C LYS A 114 2.02 14.30 -10.48
N ARG A 115 1.10 14.40 -9.51
CA ARG A 115 0.14 15.51 -9.41
C ARG A 115 0.88 16.83 -9.20
N ALA A 116 0.35 17.92 -9.76
CA ALA A 116 0.92 19.27 -9.64
C ALA A 116 1.20 19.69 -8.19
N LYS A 117 0.33 19.29 -7.25
CA LYS A 117 0.49 19.56 -5.82
C LYS A 117 1.81 19.03 -5.26
N LYS A 118 2.27 17.83 -5.70
CA LYS A 118 3.58 17.28 -5.30
C LYS A 118 4.77 18.07 -5.87
N MET A 119 4.55 18.85 -6.93
CA MET A 119 5.55 19.75 -7.53
C MET A 119 5.43 21.20 -7.03
N ARG A 120 4.69 21.42 -5.94
CA ARG A 120 4.46 22.73 -5.30
C ARG A 120 3.69 23.73 -6.19
N LEU A 121 2.82 23.21 -7.06
CA LEU A 121 2.01 24.00 -7.98
C LEU A 121 0.53 23.65 -7.88
N ASN A 122 -0.33 24.62 -8.18
CA ASN A 122 -1.77 24.40 -8.21
C ASN A 122 -2.25 23.97 -9.60
N LYS A 123 -1.58 24.46 -10.65
CA LYS A 123 -1.97 24.22 -12.04
C LYS A 123 -0.80 23.71 -12.87
N VAL A 124 -1.10 22.85 -13.84
CA VAL A 124 -0.09 22.34 -14.79
C VAL A 124 0.47 23.45 -15.67
N SER A 125 -0.34 24.48 -15.99
CA SER A 125 0.12 25.64 -16.76
C SER A 125 1.19 26.47 -16.05
N GLU A 126 1.31 26.39 -14.73
CA GLU A 126 2.36 27.07 -13.94
C GLU A 126 3.75 26.41 -14.11
N LEU A 127 3.82 25.24 -14.75
CA LEU A 127 5.08 24.62 -15.16
C LEU A 127 5.74 25.37 -16.32
N ILE A 128 4.97 26.19 -17.06
CA ILE A 128 5.45 26.90 -18.23
C ILE A 128 6.26 28.12 -17.79
N HIS A 129 7.48 28.24 -18.32
CA HIS A 129 8.38 29.35 -18.04
C HIS A 129 7.72 30.69 -18.36
N ALA A 130 7.70 31.60 -17.38
CA ALA A 130 7.05 32.90 -17.50
C ALA A 130 8.00 34.09 -17.34
N SER A 131 9.30 33.83 -17.16
CA SER A 131 10.32 34.86 -16.89
C SER A 131 11.29 35.05 -18.05
N GLY A 132 12.16 36.07 -17.97
CA GLY A 132 13.33 36.24 -18.83
C GLY A 132 13.07 36.36 -20.34
N GLY A 133 12.57 37.51 -20.82
CA GLY A 133 12.52 37.90 -22.24
C GLY A 133 11.65 37.05 -23.18
N LEU A 134 11.43 35.77 -22.85
CA LEU A 134 10.59 34.84 -23.58
C LEU A 134 9.15 35.09 -23.20
N ARG A 135 8.47 35.91 -24.00
CA ARG A 135 7.10 36.30 -23.73
C ARG A 135 6.17 35.14 -24.05
N ASN A 136 5.73 34.43 -23.02
CA ASN A 136 4.52 33.61 -23.03
C ASN A 136 4.62 32.34 -23.93
N PRO A 137 5.55 31.41 -23.65
CA PRO A 137 5.68 30.18 -24.43
C PRO A 137 4.36 29.39 -24.45
N PRO A 138 4.02 28.75 -25.58
CA PRO A 138 2.74 28.06 -25.74
C PRO A 138 2.64 26.77 -24.93
N SER A 139 3.79 26.11 -24.69
CA SER A 139 3.90 24.86 -23.95
C SER A 139 5.26 24.75 -23.26
N ALA A 140 5.34 23.82 -22.32
CA ALA A 140 6.58 23.36 -21.71
C ALA A 140 6.72 21.86 -21.94
N LYS A 141 7.91 21.41 -22.33
CA LYS A 141 8.17 20.01 -22.64
C LYS A 141 9.35 19.51 -21.82
N VAL A 142 9.23 18.31 -21.28
CA VAL A 142 10.32 17.61 -20.61
C VAL A 142 10.47 16.25 -21.27
N GLU A 143 11.69 15.90 -21.64
CA GLU A 143 12.06 14.62 -22.23
C GLU A 143 13.12 13.96 -21.34
N VAL A 144 12.91 12.71 -20.99
CA VAL A 144 13.88 11.89 -20.26
C VAL A 144 14.30 10.76 -21.17
N THR A 145 15.58 10.71 -21.49
CA THR A 145 16.16 9.62 -22.27
C THR A 145 16.71 8.57 -21.30
N PHE A 146 16.20 7.37 -21.38
CA PHE A 146 16.70 6.20 -20.68
C PHE A 146 17.48 5.30 -21.63
N GLN A 147 18.39 4.50 -21.08
CA GLN A 147 19.11 3.47 -21.80
C GLN A 147 19.38 2.29 -20.85
N ASP A 148 19.42 1.07 -21.38
CA ASP A 148 19.80 -0.09 -20.59
C ASP A 148 21.32 -0.27 -20.66
N ILE A 149 21.93 -0.46 -19.50
CA ILE A 149 23.37 -0.67 -19.38
C ILE A 149 23.68 -1.98 -18.67
N VAL A 150 24.77 -2.60 -19.06
CA VAL A 150 25.35 -3.76 -18.40
C VAL A 150 26.66 -3.31 -17.77
N ASP A 151 26.71 -3.34 -16.43
CA ASP A 151 27.95 -3.03 -15.71
C ASP A 151 28.97 -4.15 -15.95
N THR A 152 30.15 -3.78 -16.45
CA THR A 152 31.26 -4.72 -16.72
C THR A 152 32.38 -4.60 -15.67
N GLY A 153 32.23 -3.67 -14.73
CA GLY A 153 33.18 -3.39 -13.65
C GLY A 153 32.80 -2.11 -12.88
N ASP A 154 33.65 -1.72 -11.92
CA ASP A 154 33.39 -0.59 -11.02
C ASP A 154 33.87 0.76 -11.59
N GLY A 155 34.72 0.75 -12.63
CA GLY A 155 35.24 1.96 -13.26
C GLY A 155 34.16 2.77 -13.98
N PRO A 156 34.36 4.09 -14.14
CA PRO A 156 33.35 4.99 -14.72
C PRO A 156 32.95 4.65 -16.16
N GLU A 157 33.84 4.01 -16.93
CA GLU A 157 33.59 3.54 -18.30
C GLU A 157 33.37 2.03 -18.41
N ASP A 158 33.39 1.31 -17.27
CA ASP A 158 33.18 -0.13 -17.23
C ASP A 158 31.69 -0.46 -17.30
N TYR A 159 31.06 -0.08 -18.40
CA TYR A 159 29.72 -0.49 -18.75
C TYR A 159 29.56 -0.58 -20.27
N SER A 160 28.71 -1.50 -20.70
CA SER A 160 28.29 -1.59 -22.09
C SER A 160 26.85 -1.14 -22.21
N ILE A 161 26.56 -0.38 -23.27
CA ILE A 161 25.19 0.06 -23.59
C ILE A 161 24.54 -1.05 -24.40
N VAL A 162 23.33 -1.45 -24.02
CA VAL A 162 22.54 -2.38 -24.83
C VAL A 162 22.05 -1.64 -26.07
N GLU A 163 22.52 -2.04 -27.25
CA GLU A 163 22.13 -1.40 -28.51
C GLU A 163 20.60 -1.46 -28.72
N GLY A 164 20.00 -0.35 -29.16
CA GLY A 164 18.55 -0.26 -29.38
C GLY A 164 17.70 -0.21 -28.11
N SER A 165 18.30 -0.13 -26.92
CA SER A 165 17.56 -0.01 -25.65
C SER A 165 17.11 1.42 -25.29
N GLU A 166 17.53 2.41 -26.09
CA GLU A 166 17.20 3.82 -25.83
C GLU A 166 15.69 4.03 -25.83
N LEU A 167 15.19 4.64 -24.76
CA LEU A 167 13.78 4.93 -24.55
C LEU A 167 13.64 6.40 -24.22
N VAL A 168 12.90 7.14 -25.04
CA VAL A 168 12.63 8.55 -24.80
C VAL A 168 11.19 8.70 -24.31
N VAL A 169 11.04 9.07 -23.04
CA VAL A 169 9.73 9.42 -22.46
C VAL A 169 9.65 10.93 -22.35
N ALA A 170 8.66 11.52 -23.00
CA ALA A 170 8.42 12.95 -22.94
C ALA A 170 7.01 13.28 -22.49
N ARG A 171 6.88 14.41 -21.80
CA ARG A 171 5.58 14.98 -21.41
C ARG A 171 5.57 16.47 -21.74
N GLU A 172 4.49 16.91 -22.36
CA GLU A 172 4.29 18.30 -22.74
C GLU A 172 3.08 18.88 -22.01
N ALA A 173 3.26 20.01 -21.32
CA ALA A 173 2.23 20.78 -20.64
C ALA A 173 1.78 21.95 -21.51
N PHE A 174 0.48 22.15 -21.61
CA PHE A 174 -0.15 23.24 -22.35
C PHE A 174 -0.85 24.23 -21.40
N ARG A 175 -1.08 25.44 -21.89
CA ARG A 175 -1.73 26.51 -21.11
C ARG A 175 -3.17 26.25 -20.74
N ASN A 176 -3.84 25.36 -21.47
CA ASN A 176 -5.19 24.90 -21.16
C ASN A 176 -5.22 23.90 -19.97
N ASN A 177 -4.11 23.75 -19.24
CA ASN A 177 -3.92 22.79 -18.13
C ASN A 177 -3.97 21.32 -18.54
N GLN A 178 -3.93 21.02 -19.83
CA GLN A 178 -3.78 19.66 -20.33
C GLN A 178 -2.31 19.31 -20.48
N SER A 179 -2.01 18.01 -20.45
CA SER A 179 -0.68 17.48 -20.78
C SER A 179 -0.79 16.29 -21.72
N LYS A 180 0.17 16.14 -22.63
CA LYS A 180 0.27 14.98 -23.52
C LYS A 180 1.57 14.22 -23.27
N TYR A 181 1.50 12.90 -23.36
CA TYR A 181 2.68 12.04 -23.30
C TYR A 181 3.15 11.69 -24.70
N TYR A 182 4.46 11.48 -24.82
CA TYR A 182 5.09 10.95 -26.01
C TYR A 182 6.12 9.91 -25.60
N VAL A 183 6.17 8.81 -26.34
CA VAL A 183 7.19 7.76 -26.23
C VAL A 183 7.86 7.65 -27.58
N ASP A 184 9.17 7.86 -27.63
CA ASP A 184 9.98 7.89 -28.86
C ASP A 184 9.38 8.82 -29.94
N GLY A 185 8.87 9.97 -29.50
CA GLY A 185 8.23 10.98 -30.35
C GLY A 185 6.80 10.65 -30.80
N LYS A 186 6.27 9.47 -30.50
CA LYS A 186 4.88 9.08 -30.81
C LYS A 186 3.96 9.42 -29.64
N GLY A 187 2.77 9.95 -29.93
CA GLY A 187 1.78 10.25 -28.89
C GLY A 187 1.39 8.99 -28.10
N SER A 188 1.36 9.10 -26.77
CA SER A 188 1.06 7.99 -25.86
C SER A 188 0.16 8.47 -24.71
N ASN A 189 -0.23 7.55 -23.83
CA ASN A 189 -0.97 7.83 -22.61
C ASN A 189 -0.14 7.47 -21.36
N PHE A 190 -0.60 7.91 -20.19
CA PHE A 190 0.09 7.64 -18.93
C PHE A 190 0.16 6.14 -18.62
N THR A 191 -0.89 5.37 -18.92
CA THR A 191 -0.96 3.94 -18.64
C THR A 191 0.09 3.16 -19.41
N GLU A 192 0.29 3.47 -20.69
CA GLU A 192 1.32 2.88 -21.56
C GLU A 192 2.72 3.19 -21.05
N VAL A 193 2.98 4.46 -20.70
CA VAL A 193 4.27 4.89 -20.12
C VAL A 193 4.55 4.14 -18.82
N THR A 194 3.56 4.05 -17.93
CA THR A 194 3.67 3.31 -16.66
C THR A 194 3.92 1.82 -16.89
N GLN A 195 3.19 1.18 -17.81
CA GLN A 195 3.41 -0.23 -18.14
C GLN A 195 4.81 -0.47 -18.73
N LEU A 196 5.29 0.44 -19.59
CA LEU A 196 6.61 0.34 -20.21
C LEU A 196 7.74 0.48 -19.17
N LEU A 197 7.62 1.45 -18.27
CA LEU A 197 8.58 1.66 -17.18
C LEU A 197 8.52 0.53 -16.15
N ARG A 198 7.33 0.02 -15.84
CA ARG A 198 7.13 -1.13 -14.94
C ARG A 198 7.78 -2.40 -15.49
N LYS A 199 7.71 -2.64 -16.80
CA LYS A 199 8.44 -3.75 -17.47
C LYS A 199 9.95 -3.64 -17.33
N ARG A 200 10.50 -2.43 -17.15
CA ARG A 200 11.92 -2.17 -16.90
C ARG A 200 12.26 -2.01 -15.41
N GLY A 201 11.34 -2.40 -14.51
CA GLY A 201 11.56 -2.39 -13.06
C GLY A 201 11.36 -1.03 -12.38
N VAL A 202 10.78 -0.04 -13.07
CA VAL A 202 10.44 1.26 -12.48
C VAL A 202 8.95 1.32 -12.16
N ASP A 203 8.62 1.28 -10.88
CA ASP A 203 7.25 1.41 -10.41
C ASP A 203 6.87 2.86 -10.10
N LEU A 204 5.99 3.43 -10.93
CA LEU A 204 5.47 4.78 -10.78
C LEU A 204 4.28 4.88 -9.82
N GLU A 205 3.60 3.78 -9.53
CA GLU A 205 2.39 3.73 -8.70
C GLU A 205 2.75 4.02 -7.25
N HIS A 206 3.66 3.21 -6.69
CA HIS A 206 4.05 3.30 -5.28
C HIS A 206 5.17 4.31 -5.01
N ASN A 207 5.73 4.94 -6.05
CA ASN A 207 6.63 6.11 -5.97
C ASN A 207 7.87 5.97 -5.05
N ARG A 208 8.38 4.77 -4.83
CA ARG A 208 9.41 4.53 -3.80
C ARG A 208 10.82 4.95 -4.21
N PHE A 209 11.01 5.40 -5.44
CA PHE A 209 12.32 5.81 -5.97
C PHE A 209 12.54 7.33 -5.92
N LEU A 210 11.55 8.12 -5.51
CA LEU A 210 11.65 9.59 -5.39
C LEU A 210 11.39 10.00 -3.96
N ILE A 211 12.39 10.65 -3.36
CA ILE A 211 12.29 11.26 -2.04
C ILE A 211 12.30 12.77 -2.23
N LEU A 212 11.21 13.43 -1.85
CA LEU A 212 11.03 14.87 -1.93
C LEU A 212 11.58 15.56 -0.68
N GLN A 213 11.79 16.87 -0.83
CA GLN A 213 12.15 17.71 0.31
C GLN A 213 11.02 17.67 1.35
N GLY A 214 11.38 17.34 2.59
CA GLY A 214 10.44 17.21 3.71
C GLY A 214 9.82 15.81 3.87
N GLU A 215 9.91 14.92 2.88
CA GLU A 215 9.36 13.56 3.03
C GLU A 215 10.07 12.76 4.12
N VAL A 216 11.39 12.94 4.30
CA VAL A 216 12.14 12.28 5.39
C VAL A 216 11.63 12.71 6.77
N GLU A 217 11.35 14.00 6.92
CA GLU A 217 10.78 14.54 8.16
C GLU A 217 9.35 14.03 8.38
N GLN A 218 8.54 13.99 7.32
CA GLN A 218 7.19 13.43 7.39
C GLN A 218 7.19 11.96 7.81
N ILE A 219 8.08 11.14 7.25
CA ILE A 219 8.24 9.73 7.63
C ILE A 219 8.66 9.60 9.10
N SER A 220 9.54 10.47 9.59
CA SER A 220 9.96 10.46 11.00
C SER A 220 8.85 10.85 11.98
N LEU A 221 7.85 11.62 11.51
CA LEU A 221 6.70 12.07 12.29
C LEU A 221 5.46 11.18 12.11
N MET A 222 5.56 10.09 11.32
CA MET A 222 4.46 9.14 11.15
C MET A 222 4.11 8.47 12.48
N LYS A 223 2.81 8.35 12.73
CA LYS A 223 2.30 7.60 13.87
C LYS A 223 2.51 6.09 13.63
N PRO A 224 2.61 5.26 14.67
CA PRO A 224 2.80 3.81 14.52
C PRO A 224 1.74 3.13 13.64
N LYS A 225 0.49 3.59 13.71
CA LYS A 225 -0.66 3.12 12.93
C LYS A 225 -1.49 4.31 12.47
N ALA A 226 -2.16 4.18 11.33
CA ALA A 226 -3.15 5.15 10.87
C ALA A 226 -4.24 5.37 11.92
N GLN A 227 -4.51 6.62 12.26
CA GLN A 227 -5.60 6.98 13.17
C GLN A 227 -6.92 7.23 12.43
N SER A 228 -6.84 7.51 11.13
CA SER A 228 -8.01 7.69 10.27
C SER A 228 -7.79 6.96 8.94
N PRO A 229 -8.85 6.58 8.22
CA PRO A 229 -8.75 5.95 6.90
C PRO A 229 -8.09 6.83 5.82
N HIS A 230 -7.80 8.09 6.13
CA HIS A 230 -7.20 9.06 5.19
C HIS A 230 -5.77 9.44 5.55
N GLU A 231 -5.23 8.89 6.64
CA GLU A 231 -3.86 9.07 7.07
C GLU A 231 -3.10 7.75 6.94
N ASP A 232 -1.85 7.81 6.48
CA ASP A 232 -0.96 6.66 6.45
C ASP A 232 -0.09 6.69 7.70
N GLY A 233 -0.13 5.62 8.51
CA GLY A 233 0.83 5.39 9.58
C GLY A 233 2.05 4.61 9.09
N LEU A 234 2.97 4.35 10.01
CA LEU A 234 4.18 3.60 9.71
C LEU A 234 3.89 2.13 9.36
N LEU A 235 2.89 1.52 10.01
CA LEU A 235 2.46 0.16 9.69
C LEU A 235 1.96 0.06 8.25
N GLU A 236 1.03 0.94 7.86
CA GLU A 236 0.45 0.96 6.52
C GLU A 236 1.53 1.25 5.46
N TYR A 237 2.48 2.14 5.77
CA TYR A 237 3.64 2.39 4.94
C TYR A 237 4.52 1.14 4.73
N LEU A 238 4.75 0.35 5.78
CA LEU A 238 5.51 -0.90 5.71
C LEU A 238 4.74 -2.01 4.97
N GLU A 239 3.45 -2.14 5.23
CA GLU A 239 2.57 -3.10 4.53
C GLU A 239 2.51 -2.82 3.03
N ASP A 240 2.49 -1.55 2.66
CA ASP A 240 2.56 -1.13 1.26
C ASP A 240 3.91 -1.53 0.63
N ILE A 241 5.03 -1.37 1.34
CA ILE A 241 6.38 -1.80 0.87
C ILE A 241 6.44 -3.32 0.67
N ILE A 242 5.90 -4.08 1.63
CA ILE A 242 5.87 -5.55 1.57
C ILE A 242 4.86 -6.02 0.51
N GLY A 243 3.85 -5.20 0.20
CA GLY A 243 2.74 -5.55 -0.68
C GLY A 243 1.72 -6.47 0.00
N SER A 244 1.65 -6.44 1.34
CA SER A 244 0.65 -7.18 2.11
C SER A 244 -0.72 -6.48 2.13
N ASN A 245 -0.75 -5.17 1.85
CA ASN A 245 -1.96 -4.35 1.75
C ASN A 245 -3.04 -4.98 0.84
N ARG A 246 -2.66 -5.62 -0.27
CA ARG A 246 -3.58 -6.32 -1.20
C ARG A 246 -4.36 -7.48 -0.58
N HIS A 247 -3.92 -7.97 0.58
CA HIS A 247 -4.55 -9.08 1.29
C HIS A 247 -5.46 -8.62 2.42
N VAL A 248 -5.41 -7.35 2.83
CA VAL A 248 -6.20 -6.82 3.95
C VAL A 248 -7.70 -6.93 3.65
N GLU A 249 -8.18 -6.33 2.55
CA GLU A 249 -9.59 -6.38 2.16
C GLU A 249 -10.12 -7.82 1.97
N PRO A 250 -9.45 -8.74 1.24
CA PRO A 250 -9.90 -10.13 1.12
C PRO A 250 -9.96 -10.89 2.46
N ILE A 251 -9.06 -10.59 3.40
CA ILE A 251 -9.05 -11.21 4.72
C ILE A 251 -10.24 -10.69 5.53
N GLU A 252 -10.48 -9.38 5.55
CA GLU A 252 -11.62 -8.79 6.27
C GLU A 252 -12.97 -9.32 5.74
N GLU A 253 -13.12 -9.45 4.42
CA GLU A 253 -14.31 -10.06 3.81
C GLU A 253 -14.50 -11.53 4.21
N ALA A 254 -13.41 -12.30 4.24
CA ALA A 254 -13.44 -13.70 4.64
C ALA A 254 -13.76 -13.84 6.13
N GLU A 255 -13.20 -13.01 7.00
CA GLU A 255 -13.48 -12.98 8.44
C GLU A 255 -14.95 -12.68 8.72
N LYS A 256 -15.50 -11.65 8.06
CA LYS A 256 -16.94 -11.36 8.15
C LYS A 256 -17.79 -12.55 7.73
N LYS A 257 -17.38 -13.28 6.69
CA LYS A 257 -18.11 -14.47 6.24
C LYS A 257 -18.04 -15.61 7.24
N VAL A 258 -16.90 -15.80 7.89
CA VAL A 258 -16.72 -16.79 8.96
C VAL A 258 -17.61 -16.45 10.15
N GLU A 259 -17.70 -15.18 10.54
CA GLU A 259 -18.57 -14.72 11.62
C GLU A 259 -20.05 -15.01 11.32
N GLU A 260 -20.54 -14.61 10.14
CA GLU A 260 -21.92 -14.87 9.70
C GLU A 260 -22.28 -16.37 9.71
N LEU A 261 -21.35 -17.23 9.25
CA LEU A 261 -21.57 -18.68 9.22
C LEU A 261 -21.51 -19.29 10.62
N THR A 262 -20.69 -18.72 11.51
CA THR A 262 -20.57 -19.16 12.90
C THR A 262 -21.85 -18.87 13.67
N GLU A 263 -22.44 -17.69 13.51
CA GLU A 263 -23.74 -17.34 14.09
C GLU A 263 -24.85 -18.29 13.61
N GLN A 264 -24.94 -18.53 12.29
CA GLN A 264 -25.92 -19.47 11.72
C GLN A 264 -25.72 -20.90 12.23
N ARG A 265 -24.46 -21.34 12.38
CA ARG A 265 -24.15 -22.66 12.95
C ARG A 265 -24.64 -22.74 14.39
N GLN A 266 -24.40 -21.71 15.19
CA GLN A 266 -24.83 -21.68 16.59
C GLN A 266 -26.36 -21.72 16.71
N GLU A 267 -27.07 -20.98 15.86
CA GLU A 267 -28.53 -21.02 15.80
C GLU A 267 -29.06 -22.42 15.48
N ARG A 268 -28.48 -23.08 14.46
CA ARG A 268 -28.88 -24.45 14.07
C ARG A 268 -28.60 -25.47 15.16
N ILE A 269 -27.46 -25.38 15.84
CA ILE A 269 -27.12 -26.26 16.97
C ILE A 269 -28.13 -26.07 18.11
N ASN A 270 -28.50 -24.84 18.44
CA ASN A 270 -29.48 -24.56 19.47
C ASN A 270 -30.85 -25.18 19.13
N ARG A 271 -31.31 -25.04 17.88
CA ARG A 271 -32.56 -25.68 17.41
C ARG A 271 -32.49 -27.21 17.48
N LEU A 272 -31.35 -27.80 17.10
CA LEU A 272 -31.16 -29.25 17.16
C LEU A 272 -31.24 -29.76 18.60
N ARG A 273 -30.58 -29.08 19.56
CA ARG A 273 -30.62 -29.44 20.99
C ARG A 273 -32.03 -29.41 21.56
N VAL A 274 -32.85 -28.44 21.16
CA VAL A 274 -34.27 -28.38 21.58
C VAL A 274 -35.03 -29.60 21.04
N ALA A 275 -34.87 -29.93 19.76
CA ALA A 275 -35.53 -31.09 19.15
C ALA A 275 -35.04 -32.43 19.74
N GLU A 276 -33.76 -32.56 20.07
CA GLU A 276 -33.21 -33.75 20.75
C GLU A 276 -33.81 -33.92 22.15
N ARG A 277 -33.91 -32.82 22.93
CA ARG A 277 -34.54 -32.86 24.25
C ARG A 277 -36.02 -33.26 24.17
N GLU A 278 -36.77 -32.77 23.17
CA GLU A 278 -38.15 -33.17 22.93
C GLU A 278 -38.26 -34.65 22.56
N ARG A 279 -37.41 -35.14 21.64
CA ARG A 279 -37.35 -36.56 21.25
C ARG A 279 -37.08 -37.45 22.47
N ASP A 280 -36.08 -37.09 23.28
CA ASP A 280 -35.68 -37.90 24.44
C ASP A 280 -36.78 -37.90 25.52
N GLY A 281 -37.50 -36.77 25.67
CA GLY A 281 -38.69 -36.71 26.51
C GLY A 281 -39.84 -37.61 26.06
N LEU A 282 -39.97 -37.89 24.76
CA LEU A 282 -40.99 -38.79 24.21
C LEU A 282 -40.64 -40.28 24.33
N ASP A 283 -39.41 -40.64 24.72
CA ASP A 283 -38.99 -42.04 24.83
C ASP A 283 -39.73 -42.80 25.94
N GLY A 284 -39.99 -42.14 27.08
CA GLY A 284 -40.79 -42.69 28.18
C GLY A 284 -42.21 -43.07 27.75
N PRO A 285 -43.02 -42.10 27.26
CA PRO A 285 -44.37 -42.37 26.74
C PRO A 285 -44.39 -43.43 25.63
N ARG A 286 -43.37 -43.46 24.76
CA ARG A 286 -43.23 -44.49 23.73
C ARG A 286 -43.10 -45.89 24.36
N ARG A 287 -42.19 -46.07 25.31
CA ARG A 287 -41.97 -47.36 25.98
C ARG A 287 -43.22 -47.84 26.72
N GLU A 288 -43.94 -46.92 27.36
CA GLU A 288 -45.22 -47.23 28.01
C GLU A 288 -46.26 -47.70 26.98
N ALA A 289 -46.42 -46.98 25.87
CA ALA A 289 -47.35 -47.38 24.81
C ALA A 289 -46.99 -48.73 24.17
N GLU A 290 -45.71 -48.99 23.94
CA GLU A 290 -45.22 -50.29 23.43
C GLU A 290 -45.50 -51.43 24.42
N ALA A 291 -45.33 -51.20 25.72
CA ALA A 291 -45.65 -52.18 26.75
C ALA A 291 -47.15 -52.51 26.81
N TRP A 292 -48.03 -51.54 26.55
CA TRP A 292 -49.48 -51.75 26.48
C TRP A 292 -49.95 -52.48 25.22
N VAL A 293 -49.24 -52.34 24.10
CA VAL A 293 -49.58 -53.03 22.84
C VAL A 293 -48.99 -54.44 22.78
N GLY A 294 -47.91 -54.70 23.52
CA GLY A 294 -47.26 -56.01 23.62
C GLY A 294 -47.83 -56.96 24.70
N ALA A 295 -48.73 -56.48 25.56
CA ALA A 295 -49.44 -57.25 26.59
C ALA A 295 -50.83 -57.70 26.11
#